data_AF-A0A257SJH3-F1
#
_entry.id   AF-A0A257SJH3-F1
#
_cell.length_a   1.000
_cell.length_b   1.000
_cell.length_c   1.000
_cell.angle_alpha   90.00
_cell.angle_beta   90.00
_cell.angle_gamma   90.00
#
_symmetry.space_group_name_H-M   'P 1'
#
loop_
_entity.id
_entity.type
_entity.pdbx_description
1 polymer ?
#
loop_
_entity_poly.entity_id
_entity_poly.type
_entity_poly.pdbx_seq_one_letter_code
_entity_poly.pdbx_strand_id
1 'polypeptide(L)'
;MAISLGFRHGVHPPEEKELTNQLPIRRMPYPDELVLPLRQHAGKPAKLCVKVGDHVERGDTVGEADGFMSVPIHASAAGTVVDIDWWPHPDGSMAEAVRIKVDRYAPHIPRPRLVPQWEGLSTDEVVRAVQNAGVVGLGGAAFPTHVKLAPPKDAHVHTLIINGAECEPYLTSDHRTMVEYAPRVLFGIRVMMRALGVTKSVVGIERNKPDAIAAMIAAVPADLDVEILPLTVKYPQGAEKMLIKAVTGV
;
A
#
# COMPACT_ATOMS: atom_id res chain seq x y z
N MET A 1 14.71 17.90 20.53
CA MET A 1 13.47 18.66 20.26
C MET A 1 12.33 17.95 20.97
N ALA A 2 11.47 18.69 21.68
CA ALA A 2 10.35 18.10 22.42
C ALA A 2 9.26 17.63 21.46
N ILE A 3 8.90 16.34 21.55
CA ILE A 3 7.87 15.70 20.73
C ILE A 3 6.50 16.24 21.16
N SER A 4 5.76 16.84 20.23
CA SER A 4 4.40 17.35 20.47
C SER A 4 3.39 16.24 20.16
N LEU A 5 2.58 15.81 21.15
CA LEU A 5 1.71 14.62 21.04
C LEU A 5 0.43 14.83 20.20
N GLY A 6 0.24 15.95 19.49
CA GLY A 6 -0.96 16.19 18.67
C GLY A 6 -1.12 17.60 18.08
N PHE A 7 -2.31 17.87 17.50
CA PHE A 7 -2.67 19.14 16.85
C PHE A 7 -3.98 19.74 17.42
N ARG A 8 -4.15 21.08 17.35
CA ARG A 8 -5.18 21.84 18.10
C ARG A 8 -6.64 21.52 17.71
N HIS A 9 -6.95 21.25 16.45
CA HIS A 9 -8.32 21.03 15.95
C HIS A 9 -8.56 19.57 15.53
N GLY A 10 -9.80 19.16 15.24
CA GLY A 10 -10.18 17.80 14.80
C GLY A 10 -11.45 17.30 15.47
N VAL A 11 -11.94 16.12 15.08
CA VAL A 11 -13.19 15.51 15.59
C VAL A 11 -12.97 14.08 16.07
N HIS A 12 -13.93 13.56 16.83
CA HIS A 12 -13.93 12.20 17.37
C HIS A 12 -15.18 11.47 16.87
N PRO A 13 -15.18 10.98 15.61
CA PRO A 13 -16.31 10.22 15.08
C PRO A 13 -16.41 8.87 15.82
N PRO A 14 -17.60 8.25 15.90
CA PRO A 14 -17.72 6.85 16.29
C PRO A 14 -16.81 5.98 15.43
N GLU A 15 -16.01 5.11 16.06
CA GLU A 15 -14.98 4.36 15.33
C GLU A 15 -15.58 3.23 14.48
N GLU A 16 -16.61 2.55 14.97
CA GLU A 16 -17.30 1.45 14.25
C GLU A 16 -16.36 0.31 13.78
N LYS A 17 -15.25 0.07 14.50
CA LYS A 17 -14.22 -0.91 14.14
C LYS A 17 -14.45 -2.31 14.73
N GLU A 18 -15.35 -2.45 15.70
CA GLU A 18 -15.57 -3.68 16.48
C GLU A 18 -16.06 -4.88 15.65
N LEU A 19 -16.57 -4.62 14.44
CA LEU A 19 -17.00 -5.68 13.52
C LEU A 19 -15.84 -6.55 13.02
N THR A 20 -14.62 -6.00 12.94
CA THR A 20 -13.50 -6.66 12.26
C THR A 20 -12.13 -6.49 12.93
N ASN A 21 -11.95 -5.56 13.86
CA ASN A 21 -10.65 -5.29 14.51
C ASN A 21 -10.03 -6.49 15.25
N GLN A 22 -10.84 -7.44 15.72
CA GLN A 22 -10.39 -8.67 16.40
C GLN A 22 -10.36 -9.89 15.48
N LEU A 23 -10.76 -9.76 14.22
CA LEU A 23 -10.81 -10.88 13.28
C LEU A 23 -9.48 -10.99 12.52
N PRO A 24 -8.93 -12.20 12.36
CA PRO A 24 -7.70 -12.38 11.60
C PRO A 24 -7.92 -12.11 10.10
N ILE A 25 -6.88 -11.69 9.41
CA ILE A 25 -6.88 -11.56 7.95
C ILE A 25 -7.13 -12.93 7.34
N ARG A 26 -8.16 -13.02 6.49
CA ARG A 26 -8.50 -14.24 5.76
C ARG A 26 -8.37 -14.01 4.27
N ARG A 27 -7.96 -15.07 3.57
CA ARG A 27 -7.98 -15.09 2.11
C ARG A 27 -9.40 -15.43 1.66
N MET A 28 -9.97 -14.58 0.82
CA MET A 28 -11.24 -14.84 0.16
C MET A 28 -11.02 -15.76 -1.05
N PRO A 29 -11.99 -16.64 -1.38
CA PRO A 29 -11.97 -17.36 -2.64
C PRO A 29 -11.96 -16.37 -3.81
N TYR A 30 -11.37 -16.75 -4.92
CA TYR A 30 -11.51 -15.95 -6.13
C TYR A 30 -12.99 -15.90 -6.57
N PRO A 31 -13.47 -14.74 -7.07
CA PRO A 31 -14.76 -14.67 -7.73
C PRO A 31 -14.72 -15.42 -9.07
N ASP A 32 -15.89 -15.73 -9.64
CA ASP A 32 -15.98 -16.36 -10.97
C ASP A 32 -15.49 -15.42 -12.10
N GLU A 33 -15.56 -14.12 -11.87
CA GLU A 33 -15.12 -13.08 -12.80
C GLU A 33 -14.37 -11.97 -12.07
N LEU A 34 -13.30 -11.47 -12.69
CA LEU A 34 -12.55 -10.30 -12.27
C LEU A 34 -12.71 -9.20 -13.30
N VAL A 35 -12.92 -7.97 -12.84
CA VAL A 35 -12.89 -6.78 -13.68
C VAL A 35 -11.74 -5.90 -13.21
N LEU A 36 -10.79 -5.63 -14.10
CA LEU A 36 -9.59 -4.85 -13.82
C LEU A 36 -9.62 -3.57 -14.65
N PRO A 37 -10.12 -2.44 -14.10
CA PRO A 37 -10.04 -1.15 -14.76
C PRO A 37 -8.59 -0.80 -15.06
N LEU A 38 -8.29 -0.29 -16.25
CA LEU A 38 -6.95 0.14 -16.64
C LEU A 38 -6.51 1.42 -15.91
N ARG A 39 -7.45 2.14 -15.31
CA ARG A 39 -7.21 3.31 -14.45
C ARG A 39 -7.47 2.93 -12.99
N GLN A 40 -6.40 2.81 -12.20
CA GLN A 40 -6.49 2.50 -10.75
C GLN A 40 -5.73 3.51 -9.87
N HIS A 41 -5.25 4.60 -10.44
CA HIS A 41 -4.43 5.59 -9.77
C HIS A 41 -4.54 6.97 -10.41
N ALA A 42 -4.02 8.00 -9.72
CA ALA A 42 -4.04 9.39 -10.19
C ALA A 42 -3.20 9.67 -11.45
N GLY A 43 -2.29 8.76 -11.82
CA GLY A 43 -1.50 8.82 -13.05
C GLY A 43 -2.26 8.44 -14.32
N LYS A 44 -1.54 8.32 -15.45
CA LYS A 44 -2.12 7.87 -16.72
C LYS A 44 -2.58 6.41 -16.65
N PRO A 45 -3.75 6.05 -17.20
CA PRO A 45 -4.19 4.65 -17.27
C PRO A 45 -3.12 3.74 -17.88
N ALA A 46 -3.05 2.49 -17.41
CA ALA A 46 -2.16 1.49 -17.96
C ALA A 46 -2.55 1.20 -19.42
N LYS A 47 -1.55 1.00 -20.28
CA LYS A 47 -1.75 0.64 -21.69
C LYS A 47 -2.03 -0.85 -21.78
N LEU A 48 -3.21 -1.21 -22.30
CA LEU A 48 -3.59 -2.60 -22.54
C LEU A 48 -2.50 -3.39 -23.28
N CYS A 49 -2.16 -4.58 -22.80
CA CYS A 49 -1.17 -5.47 -23.42
C CYS A 49 -1.67 -6.92 -23.64
N VAL A 50 -2.96 -7.17 -23.43
CA VAL A 50 -3.64 -8.45 -23.68
C VAL A 50 -4.84 -8.26 -24.61
N LYS A 51 -5.35 -9.35 -25.19
CA LYS A 51 -6.57 -9.36 -26.03
C LYS A 51 -7.57 -10.40 -25.56
N VAL A 52 -8.83 -10.24 -25.98
CA VAL A 52 -9.89 -11.25 -25.73
C VAL A 52 -9.45 -12.61 -26.27
N GLY A 53 -9.64 -13.64 -25.45
CA GLY A 53 -9.20 -15.01 -25.70
C GLY A 53 -7.82 -15.37 -25.16
N ASP A 54 -7.02 -14.39 -24.72
CA ASP A 54 -5.75 -14.69 -24.05
C ASP A 54 -6.02 -15.36 -22.70
N HIS A 55 -5.21 -16.37 -22.39
CA HIS A 55 -5.11 -16.94 -21.05
C HIS A 55 -4.01 -16.20 -20.29
N VAL A 56 -4.27 -15.86 -19.03
CA VAL A 56 -3.34 -15.15 -18.16
C VAL A 56 -3.14 -15.94 -16.87
N GLU A 57 -1.93 -15.92 -16.35
CA GLU A 57 -1.60 -16.45 -15.03
C GLU A 57 -1.66 -15.34 -13.97
N ARG A 58 -1.85 -15.73 -12.71
CA ARG A 58 -1.78 -14.77 -11.60
C ARG A 58 -0.42 -14.05 -11.59
N GLY A 59 -0.46 -12.72 -11.65
CA GLY A 59 0.71 -11.85 -11.66
C GLY A 59 1.22 -11.53 -13.07
N ASP A 60 0.61 -12.06 -14.13
CA ASP A 60 0.91 -11.60 -15.48
C ASP A 60 0.42 -10.18 -15.69
N THR A 61 1.18 -9.39 -16.43
CA THR A 61 0.83 -8.02 -16.77
C THR A 61 -0.29 -8.00 -17.82
N VAL A 62 -1.39 -7.31 -17.50
CA VAL A 62 -2.54 -7.10 -18.41
C VAL A 62 -2.60 -5.67 -18.94
N GLY A 63 -1.93 -4.74 -18.27
CA GLY A 63 -1.67 -3.40 -18.76
C GLY A 63 -0.29 -2.92 -18.35
N GLU A 64 0.47 -2.37 -19.28
CA GLU A 64 1.79 -1.79 -19.07
C GLU A 64 1.69 -0.35 -18.56
N ALA A 65 2.68 0.12 -17.80
CA ALA A 65 2.74 1.52 -17.38
C ALA A 65 2.90 2.46 -18.60
N ASP A 66 2.06 3.49 -18.71
CA ASP A 66 2.20 4.56 -19.70
C ASP A 66 3.03 5.73 -19.13
N GLY A 67 4.36 5.54 -19.09
CA GLY A 67 5.33 6.54 -18.66
C GLY A 67 5.56 6.58 -17.15
N PHE A 68 6.17 7.68 -16.67
CA PHE A 68 6.65 7.78 -15.29
C PHE A 68 5.52 7.84 -14.25
N MET A 69 4.43 8.57 -14.54
CA MET A 69 3.24 8.67 -13.71
C MET A 69 2.23 7.58 -14.08
N SER A 70 2.65 6.31 -14.06
CA SER A 70 1.81 5.16 -14.32
C SER A 70 2.43 3.89 -13.73
N VAL A 71 1.61 2.88 -13.43
CA VAL A 71 2.06 1.56 -12.97
C VAL A 71 1.35 0.47 -13.79
N PRO A 72 1.99 -0.70 -13.99
CA PRO A 72 1.35 -1.83 -14.63
C PRO A 72 0.24 -2.42 -13.77
N ILE A 73 -0.72 -3.04 -14.44
CA ILE A 73 -1.81 -3.81 -13.83
C ILE A 73 -1.57 -5.28 -14.10
N HIS A 74 -1.78 -6.11 -13.09
CA HIS A 74 -1.54 -7.54 -13.15
C HIS A 74 -2.83 -8.33 -12.93
N ALA A 75 -2.92 -9.50 -13.56
CA ALA A 75 -4.01 -10.43 -13.33
C ALA A 75 -4.02 -10.92 -11.87
N SER A 76 -5.15 -10.76 -11.17
CA SER A 76 -5.31 -11.17 -9.77
C SER A 76 -5.43 -12.70 -9.57
N ALA A 77 -5.82 -13.41 -10.63
CA ALA A 77 -5.98 -14.86 -10.69
C ALA A 77 -5.70 -15.37 -12.11
N ALA A 78 -5.50 -16.69 -12.25
CA ALA A 78 -5.43 -17.33 -13.55
C ALA A 78 -6.82 -17.40 -14.19
N GLY A 79 -6.89 -17.21 -15.50
CA GLY A 79 -8.16 -17.24 -16.23
C GLY A 79 -8.04 -16.80 -17.68
N THR A 80 -9.19 -16.64 -18.32
CA THR A 80 -9.28 -16.20 -19.72
C THR A 80 -9.85 -14.80 -19.80
N VAL A 81 -9.20 -13.92 -20.59
CA VAL A 81 -9.74 -12.60 -20.91
C VAL A 81 -10.99 -12.78 -21.78
N VAL A 82 -12.16 -12.49 -21.24
CA VAL A 82 -13.44 -12.69 -21.92
C VAL A 82 -13.95 -11.44 -22.61
N ASP A 83 -13.51 -10.26 -22.17
CA ASP A 83 -14.01 -8.98 -22.68
C ASP A 83 -13.05 -7.83 -22.30
N ILE A 84 -13.02 -6.80 -23.15
CA ILE A 84 -12.26 -5.57 -22.95
C ILE A 84 -13.15 -4.42 -23.43
N ASP A 85 -13.78 -3.73 -22.50
CA ASP A 85 -14.73 -2.64 -22.77
C ASP A 85 -14.81 -1.67 -21.59
N TRP A 86 -15.59 -0.62 -21.75
CA TRP A 86 -15.91 0.35 -20.72
C TRP A 86 -16.76 -0.29 -19.60
N TRP A 87 -16.26 -0.18 -18.37
CA TRP A 87 -16.93 -0.69 -17.17
C TRP A 87 -17.12 0.42 -16.12
N PRO A 88 -18.16 0.34 -15.26
CA PRO A 88 -18.30 1.25 -14.13
C PRO A 88 -17.08 1.25 -13.22
N HIS A 89 -16.52 2.44 -13.00
CA HIS A 89 -15.40 2.67 -12.10
C HIS A 89 -15.92 3.15 -10.73
N PRO A 90 -15.26 2.81 -9.60
CA PRO A 90 -15.72 3.17 -8.26
C PRO A 90 -15.88 4.68 -7.99
N ASP A 91 -15.27 5.54 -8.80
CA ASP A 91 -15.45 7.01 -8.73
C ASP A 91 -16.73 7.52 -9.42
N GLY A 92 -17.55 6.62 -9.97
CA GLY A 92 -18.81 6.94 -10.65
C GLY A 92 -18.68 7.20 -12.15
N SER A 93 -17.47 7.19 -12.72
CA SER A 93 -17.26 7.29 -14.17
C SER A 93 -17.15 5.92 -14.84
N MET A 94 -17.02 5.88 -16.16
CA MET A 94 -16.67 4.66 -16.90
C MET A 94 -15.14 4.63 -17.14
N ALA A 95 -14.55 3.44 -17.17
CA ALA A 95 -13.16 3.23 -17.57
C ALA A 95 -13.02 1.94 -18.37
N GLU A 96 -12.12 1.90 -19.35
CA GLU A 96 -11.74 0.66 -20.03
C GLU A 96 -11.20 -0.35 -19.01
N ALA A 97 -11.68 -1.59 -19.09
CA ALA A 97 -11.35 -2.64 -18.13
C ALA A 97 -11.14 -3.99 -18.82
N VAL A 98 -10.22 -4.78 -18.26
CA VAL A 98 -10.01 -6.17 -18.67
C VAL A 98 -10.88 -7.07 -17.81
N ARG A 99 -11.77 -7.83 -18.44
CA ARG A 99 -12.63 -8.81 -17.77
C ARG A 99 -12.06 -10.20 -17.93
N ILE A 100 -11.82 -10.87 -16.80
CA ILE A 100 -11.20 -12.20 -16.75
C ILE A 100 -12.20 -13.16 -16.12
N LYS A 101 -12.60 -14.19 -16.87
CA LYS A 101 -13.28 -15.34 -16.29
C LYS A 101 -12.24 -16.19 -15.59
N VAL A 102 -12.38 -16.32 -14.27
CA VAL A 102 -11.40 -17.01 -13.43
C VAL A 102 -11.52 -18.51 -13.62
N ASP A 103 -10.37 -19.19 -13.68
CA ASP A 103 -10.36 -20.64 -13.72
C ASP A 103 -10.89 -21.20 -12.39
N ARG A 104 -11.86 -22.12 -12.45
CA ARG A 104 -12.55 -22.67 -11.26
C ARG A 104 -11.61 -23.24 -10.19
N TYR A 105 -10.46 -23.76 -10.62
CA TYR A 105 -9.43 -24.34 -9.75
C TYR A 105 -8.15 -23.51 -9.74
N ALA A 106 -8.23 -22.22 -10.10
CA ALA A 106 -7.11 -21.30 -10.09
C ALA A 106 -6.44 -21.36 -8.70
N PRO A 107 -5.19 -21.84 -8.63
CA PRO A 107 -4.55 -21.98 -7.35
C PRO A 107 -4.31 -20.59 -6.76
N HIS A 108 -4.68 -20.43 -5.49
CA HIS A 108 -4.15 -19.33 -4.67
C HIS A 108 -2.66 -19.53 -4.31
N ILE A 109 -1.98 -20.48 -4.98
CA ILE A 109 -0.56 -20.75 -4.80
C ILE A 109 0.14 -19.40 -4.94
N PRO A 110 0.88 -18.96 -3.91
CA PRO A 110 1.88 -17.94 -4.14
C PRO A 110 2.80 -18.56 -5.18
N ARG A 111 2.93 -17.98 -6.39
CA ARG A 111 4.22 -18.08 -7.10
C ARG A 111 5.26 -17.89 -6.01
N PRO A 112 6.21 -18.82 -5.78
CA PRO A 112 7.14 -18.72 -4.67
C PRO A 112 7.59 -17.27 -4.64
N ARG A 113 7.09 -16.54 -3.64
CA ARG A 113 7.29 -15.10 -3.56
C ARG A 113 8.71 -15.04 -3.06
N LEU A 114 9.64 -15.22 -4.01
CA LEU A 114 10.98 -14.75 -3.90
C LEU A 114 10.75 -13.27 -3.58
N VAL A 115 10.90 -12.92 -2.31
CA VAL A 115 11.30 -11.56 -1.98
C VAL A 115 12.47 -11.36 -2.94
N PRO A 116 12.30 -10.52 -3.99
CA PRO A 116 13.34 -10.42 -5.00
C PRO A 116 14.61 -10.08 -4.23
N GLN A 117 15.69 -10.80 -4.51
CA GLN A 117 16.96 -10.46 -3.89
C GLN A 117 17.25 -9.01 -4.27
N TRP A 118 17.14 -8.14 -3.28
CA TRP A 118 17.19 -6.69 -3.44
C TRP A 118 18.49 -6.16 -2.82
N GLU A 119 19.16 -6.99 -2.01
CA GLU A 119 20.58 -6.84 -1.71
C GLU A 119 21.36 -6.76 -3.02
N GLY A 120 22.20 -5.73 -3.17
CA GLY A 120 22.96 -5.48 -4.40
C GLY A 120 22.26 -4.60 -5.46
N LEU A 121 20.94 -4.43 -5.42
CA LEU A 121 20.26 -3.48 -6.31
C LEU A 121 20.62 -2.02 -5.98
N SER A 122 20.79 -1.22 -7.01
CA SER A 122 20.83 0.25 -6.90
C SER A 122 19.48 0.82 -6.48
N THR A 123 19.46 2.05 -5.99
CA THR A 123 18.21 2.77 -5.66
C THR A 123 17.24 2.80 -6.84
N ASP A 124 17.73 3.12 -8.04
CA ASP A 124 16.91 3.19 -9.25
C ASP A 124 16.29 1.83 -9.62
N GLU A 125 17.03 0.73 -9.39
CA GLU A 125 16.52 -0.62 -9.61
C GLU A 125 15.43 -1.00 -8.61
N VAL A 126 15.58 -0.60 -7.34
CA VAL A 126 14.52 -0.77 -6.32
C VAL A 126 13.27 0.03 -6.69
N VAL A 127 13.43 1.30 -7.06
CA VAL A 127 12.32 2.17 -7.49
C VAL A 127 11.61 1.57 -8.71
N ARG A 128 12.37 1.10 -9.71
CA ARG A 128 11.82 0.43 -10.89
C ARG A 128 11.12 -0.88 -10.55
N ALA A 129 11.64 -1.66 -9.61
CA ALA A 129 10.99 -2.88 -9.14
C ALA A 129 9.64 -2.59 -8.46
N VAL A 130 9.58 -1.51 -7.65
CA VAL A 130 8.33 -1.05 -7.04
C VAL A 130 7.31 -0.60 -8.09
N GLN A 131 7.76 0.13 -9.12
CA GLN A 131 6.90 0.51 -10.24
C GLN A 131 6.39 -0.74 -10.96
N ASN A 132 7.28 -1.64 -11.39
CA ASN A 132 6.93 -2.86 -12.12
C ASN A 132 6.01 -3.78 -11.33
N ALA A 133 6.03 -3.72 -10.00
CA ALA A 133 5.11 -4.47 -9.14
C ALA A 133 3.69 -3.89 -9.09
N GLY A 134 3.44 -2.74 -9.70
CA GLY A 134 2.10 -2.11 -9.72
C GLY A 134 1.72 -1.42 -8.41
N VAL A 135 2.70 -1.06 -7.56
CA VAL A 135 2.42 -0.60 -6.19
C VAL A 135 2.00 0.87 -6.18
N VAL A 136 0.84 1.14 -5.58
CA VAL A 136 0.27 2.49 -5.39
C VAL A 136 0.02 2.77 -3.91
N GLY A 137 -0.09 4.04 -3.55
CA GLY A 137 -0.38 4.47 -2.19
C GLY A 137 -1.83 4.21 -1.80
N LEU A 138 -2.05 3.35 -0.80
CA LEU A 138 -3.39 2.89 -0.39
C LEU A 138 -4.15 3.88 0.54
N GLY A 139 -3.57 5.04 0.85
CA GLY A 139 -4.21 6.07 1.70
C GLY A 139 -5.33 6.88 1.01
N GLY A 140 -5.85 6.44 -0.13
CA GLY A 140 -6.98 7.06 -0.84
C GLY A 140 -6.67 7.55 -2.25
N ALA A 141 -5.67 8.43 -2.41
CA ALA A 141 -5.38 9.04 -3.72
C ALA A 141 -4.71 8.09 -4.74
N ALA A 142 -4.36 6.86 -4.33
CA ALA A 142 -3.73 5.85 -5.18
C ALA A 142 -2.51 6.40 -5.97
N PHE A 143 -1.68 7.21 -5.33
CA PHE A 143 -0.51 7.80 -6.00
C PHE A 143 0.58 6.74 -6.22
N PRO A 144 1.20 6.62 -7.42
CA PRO A 144 2.24 5.63 -7.68
C PRO A 144 3.38 5.67 -6.65
N THR A 145 3.66 4.54 -6.00
CA THR A 145 4.57 4.52 -4.84
C THR A 145 6.02 4.78 -5.24
N HIS A 146 6.44 4.33 -6.43
CA HIS A 146 7.81 4.57 -6.92
C HIS A 146 8.14 6.06 -7.05
N VAL A 147 7.14 6.90 -7.35
CA VAL A 147 7.32 8.36 -7.43
C VAL A 147 7.61 8.95 -6.04
N LYS A 148 7.02 8.40 -4.98
CA LYS A 148 7.34 8.82 -3.59
C LYS A 148 8.74 8.39 -3.15
N LEU A 149 9.28 7.33 -3.76
CA LEU A 149 10.62 6.82 -3.48
C LEU A 149 11.72 7.51 -4.30
N ALA A 150 11.35 8.39 -5.22
CA ALA A 150 12.26 9.17 -6.05
C ALA A 150 11.98 10.68 -5.91
N PRO A 151 12.20 11.26 -4.72
CA PRO A 151 12.04 12.71 -4.54
C PRO A 151 13.01 13.50 -5.44
N PRO A 152 12.76 14.79 -5.69
CA PRO A 152 13.69 15.65 -6.41
C PRO A 152 15.11 15.58 -5.84
N LYS A 153 16.13 15.68 -6.69
CA LYS A 153 17.55 15.50 -6.27
C LYS A 153 18.02 16.53 -5.24
N ASP A 154 17.38 17.69 -5.20
CA ASP A 154 17.60 18.79 -4.27
C ASP A 154 16.79 18.67 -2.97
N ALA A 155 15.84 17.72 -2.90
CA ALA A 155 15.06 17.47 -1.70
C ALA A 155 15.85 16.59 -0.72
N HIS A 156 16.22 17.16 0.43
CA HIS A 156 16.85 16.42 1.52
C HIS A 156 15.79 15.80 2.43
N VAL A 157 15.56 14.49 2.28
CA VAL A 157 14.70 13.72 3.18
C VAL A 157 15.54 13.25 4.37
N HIS A 158 15.12 13.59 5.60
CA HIS A 158 15.83 13.16 6.81
C HIS A 158 15.10 12.03 7.57
N THR A 159 13.78 11.91 7.41
CA THR A 159 12.96 10.94 8.13
C THR A 159 11.84 10.43 7.26
N LEU A 160 11.69 9.11 7.23
CA LEU A 160 10.52 8.43 6.69
C LEU A 160 9.43 8.37 7.76
N ILE A 161 8.23 8.82 7.44
CA ILE A 161 7.07 8.72 8.33
C ILE A 161 6.08 7.73 7.73
N ILE A 162 5.77 6.68 8.48
CA ILE A 162 4.79 5.66 8.13
C ILE A 162 3.50 5.96 8.87
N ASN A 163 2.42 6.13 8.10
CA ASN A 163 1.09 6.31 8.64
C ASN A 163 0.47 4.96 9.00
N GLY A 164 0.37 4.66 10.30
CA GLY A 164 -0.41 3.55 10.85
C GLY A 164 -1.59 4.06 11.69
N ALA A 165 -2.05 5.29 11.46
CA ALA A 165 -3.09 5.91 12.28
C ALA A 165 -4.45 5.26 12.05
N GLU A 166 -4.86 5.07 10.78
CA GLU A 166 -6.17 4.51 10.39
C GLU A 166 -7.33 5.14 11.20
N CYS A 167 -7.48 6.46 11.06
CA CYS A 167 -8.40 7.27 11.85
C CYS A 167 -9.83 7.29 11.28
N GLU A 168 -10.04 6.74 10.09
CA GLU A 168 -11.33 6.58 9.44
C GLU A 168 -12.19 5.52 10.17
N PRO A 169 -13.50 5.78 10.36
CA PRO A 169 -14.42 4.75 10.86
C PRO A 169 -14.44 3.50 9.97
N TYR A 170 -14.79 2.35 10.56
CA TYR A 170 -14.88 1.02 9.92
C TYR A 170 -13.58 0.40 9.41
N LEU A 171 -12.54 1.18 9.08
CA LEU A 171 -11.29 0.64 8.55
C LEU A 171 -10.49 -0.07 9.66
N THR A 172 -10.05 -1.29 9.38
CA THR A 172 -9.19 -2.08 10.29
C THR A 172 -8.04 -2.77 9.55
N SER A 173 -7.88 -2.50 8.25
CA SER A 173 -6.86 -3.13 7.40
C SER A 173 -5.44 -2.84 7.87
N ASP A 174 -5.14 -1.60 8.26
CA ASP A 174 -3.78 -1.23 8.68
C ASP A 174 -3.49 -1.80 10.07
N HIS A 175 -4.46 -1.70 10.99
CA HIS A 175 -4.42 -2.35 12.29
C HIS A 175 -4.09 -3.84 12.16
N ARG A 176 -4.90 -4.60 11.42
CA ARG A 176 -4.70 -6.05 11.28
C ARG A 176 -3.39 -6.38 10.56
N THR A 177 -2.98 -5.57 9.59
CA THR A 177 -1.68 -5.74 8.91
C THR A 177 -0.50 -5.57 9.88
N MET A 178 -0.55 -4.57 10.75
CA MET A 178 0.48 -4.37 11.78
C MET A 178 0.50 -5.49 12.81
N VAL A 179 -0.66 -6.01 13.21
CA VAL A 179 -0.73 -7.12 14.19
C VAL A 179 -0.20 -8.43 13.60
N GLU A 180 -0.65 -8.80 12.39
CA GLU A 180 -0.39 -10.13 11.82
C GLU A 180 0.89 -10.20 11.00
N TYR A 181 1.33 -9.06 10.45
CA TYR A 181 2.44 -8.99 9.50
C TYR A 181 3.48 -7.93 9.87
N ALA A 182 3.65 -7.59 11.16
CA ALA A 182 4.66 -6.63 11.63
C ALA A 182 6.06 -6.81 10.98
N PRO A 183 6.65 -8.04 10.90
CA PRO A 183 7.94 -8.22 10.24
C PRO A 183 7.94 -7.85 8.75
N ARG A 184 6.81 -8.02 8.04
CA ARG A 184 6.67 -7.62 6.63
C ARG A 184 6.53 -6.12 6.47
N VAL A 185 5.82 -5.46 7.40
CA VAL A 185 5.75 -3.99 7.44
C VAL A 185 7.15 -3.41 7.61
N LEU A 186 7.91 -3.93 8.57
CA LEU A 186 9.29 -3.49 8.84
C LEU A 186 10.25 -3.81 7.69
N PHE A 187 10.06 -4.93 7.00
CA PHE A 187 10.79 -5.22 5.76
C PHE A 187 10.50 -4.17 4.67
N GLY A 188 9.23 -3.81 4.46
CA GLY A 188 8.86 -2.73 3.53
C GLY A 188 9.48 -1.39 3.93
N ILE A 189 9.48 -1.06 5.22
CA ILE A 189 10.13 0.15 5.76
C ILE A 189 11.62 0.16 5.44
N ARG A 190 12.33 -0.95 5.67
CA ARG A 190 13.76 -1.08 5.34
C ARG A 190 14.03 -0.82 3.85
N VAL A 191 13.21 -1.38 2.95
CA VAL A 191 13.34 -1.16 1.50
C VAL A 191 13.14 0.32 1.17
N MET A 192 12.12 0.96 1.74
CA MET A 192 11.85 2.39 1.54
C MET A 192 12.97 3.27 2.09
N MET A 193 13.51 2.96 3.27
CA MET A 193 14.62 3.70 3.88
C MET A 193 15.87 3.66 2.99
N ARG A 194 16.21 2.48 2.44
CA ARG A 194 17.33 2.36 1.49
C ARG A 194 17.08 3.14 0.22
N ALA A 195 15.89 3.05 -0.38
CA ALA A 195 15.56 3.77 -1.61
C ALA A 195 15.66 5.29 -1.42
N LEU A 196 15.21 5.80 -0.27
CA LEU A 196 15.26 7.22 0.07
C LEU A 196 16.63 7.68 0.61
N GLY A 197 17.54 6.75 0.91
CA GLY A 197 18.83 7.07 1.54
C GLY A 197 18.70 7.61 2.96
N VAL A 198 17.64 7.26 3.69
CA VAL A 198 17.39 7.72 5.06
C VAL A 198 17.72 6.65 6.08
N THR A 199 18.21 7.06 7.24
CA THR A 199 18.56 6.15 8.33
C THR A 199 17.53 6.10 9.44
N LYS A 200 16.58 7.04 9.48
CA LYS A 200 15.55 7.12 10.53
C LYS A 200 14.14 7.01 9.97
N SER A 201 13.30 6.20 10.62
CA SER A 201 11.87 6.11 10.33
C SER A 201 11.02 6.20 11.60
N VAL A 202 9.81 6.72 11.48
CA VAL A 202 8.81 6.75 12.55
C VAL A 202 7.51 6.13 12.04
N VAL A 203 6.92 5.21 12.80
CA VAL A 203 5.59 4.65 12.55
C VAL A 203 4.62 5.26 13.55
N GLY A 204 3.72 6.12 13.06
CA GLY A 204 2.70 6.72 13.90
C GLY A 204 1.46 5.83 14.00
N ILE A 205 1.12 5.36 15.20
CA ILE A 205 -0.01 4.45 15.45
C ILE A 205 -0.92 5.03 16.52
N GLU A 206 -2.22 5.13 16.28
CA GLU A 206 -3.16 5.62 17.30
C GLU A 206 -3.27 4.68 18.52
N ARG A 207 -3.41 5.26 19.72
CA ARG A 207 -3.45 4.53 21.00
C ARG A 207 -4.64 3.57 21.19
N ASN A 208 -5.67 3.64 20.35
CA ASN A 208 -6.76 2.67 20.30
C ASN A 208 -6.34 1.30 19.74
N LYS A 209 -5.09 1.13 19.27
CA LYS A 209 -4.54 -0.12 18.71
C LYS A 209 -3.36 -0.65 19.53
N PRO A 210 -3.54 -0.94 20.84
CA PRO A 210 -2.43 -1.30 21.73
C PRO A 210 -1.72 -2.60 21.32
N ASP A 211 -2.45 -3.55 20.74
CA ASP A 211 -1.94 -4.80 20.17
C ASP A 211 -1.05 -4.56 18.94
N ALA A 212 -1.43 -3.65 18.04
CA ALA A 212 -0.59 -3.27 16.90
C ALA A 212 0.70 -2.59 17.36
N ILE A 213 0.62 -1.67 18.32
CA ILE A 213 1.79 -1.00 18.92
C ILE A 213 2.73 -2.05 19.52
N ALA A 214 2.21 -2.97 20.33
CA ALA A 214 3.00 -4.02 20.96
C ALA A 214 3.66 -4.95 19.92
N ALA A 215 2.90 -5.41 18.91
CA ALA A 215 3.40 -6.28 17.84
C ALA A 215 4.50 -5.60 17.03
N MET A 216 4.32 -4.33 16.66
CA MET A 216 5.31 -3.57 15.91
C MET A 216 6.58 -3.33 16.73
N ILE A 217 6.48 -2.93 18.00
CA ILE A 217 7.63 -2.75 18.90
C ILE A 217 8.43 -4.05 19.03
N ALA A 218 7.74 -5.17 19.28
CA ALA A 218 8.37 -6.48 19.46
C ALA A 218 9.08 -6.99 18.18
N ALA A 219 8.63 -6.55 17.00
CA ALA A 219 9.18 -6.97 15.72
C ALA A 219 10.33 -6.09 15.22
N VAL A 220 10.59 -4.90 15.80
CA VAL A 220 11.67 -4.01 15.36
C VAL A 220 13.02 -4.72 15.49
N PRO A 221 13.75 -4.96 14.39
CA PRO A 221 15.05 -5.59 14.46
C PRO A 221 16.11 -4.60 14.95
N ALA A 222 17.13 -5.11 15.65
CA ALA A 222 18.14 -4.26 16.30
C ALA A 222 18.96 -3.37 15.34
N ASP A 223 19.01 -3.72 14.06
CA ASP A 223 19.77 -3.02 13.02
C ASP A 223 18.94 -1.98 12.23
N LEU A 224 17.68 -1.74 12.61
CA LEU A 224 16.79 -0.81 11.92
C LEU A 224 16.29 0.27 12.88
N ASP A 225 16.68 1.53 12.64
CA ASP A 225 16.25 2.69 13.44
C ASP A 225 14.83 3.12 13.05
N VAL A 226 13.87 2.42 13.65
CA VAL A 226 12.43 2.65 13.52
C VAL A 226 11.82 2.90 14.90
N GLU A 227 11.24 4.07 15.07
CA GLU A 227 10.49 4.44 16.27
C GLU A 227 9.00 4.15 16.08
N ILE A 228 8.40 3.38 16.98
CA ILE A 228 6.94 3.21 17.02
C ILE A 228 6.38 4.27 17.96
N LEU A 229 5.64 5.24 17.42
CA LEU A 229 5.14 6.41 18.14
C LEU A 229 3.63 6.31 18.38
N PRO A 230 3.17 6.10 19.64
CA PRO A 230 1.76 6.13 19.98
C PRO A 230 1.16 7.54 19.86
N LEU A 231 0.22 7.71 18.94
CA LEU A 231 -0.47 8.97 18.64
C LEU A 231 -1.79 9.12 19.40
N THR A 232 -2.24 10.38 19.50
CA THR A 232 -3.58 10.69 20.00
C THR A 232 -4.64 10.16 19.02
N VAL A 233 -5.69 9.52 19.53
CA VAL A 233 -6.83 9.07 18.71
C VAL A 233 -7.65 10.29 18.31
N LYS A 234 -7.59 10.70 17.04
CA LYS A 234 -8.24 11.93 16.59
C LYS A 234 -8.40 11.94 15.07
N TYR A 235 -9.54 12.35 14.54
CA TYR A 235 -9.65 12.59 13.10
C TYR A 235 -9.30 14.06 12.77
N PRO A 236 -8.48 14.35 11.74
CA PRO A 236 -7.81 13.44 10.79
C PRO A 236 -6.31 13.24 11.13
N GLN A 237 -5.98 12.45 12.16
CA GLN A 237 -4.60 12.19 12.61
C GLN A 237 -3.73 11.53 11.52
N GLY A 238 -4.35 10.75 10.64
CA GLY A 238 -3.70 10.14 9.48
C GLY A 238 -3.48 11.07 8.29
N ALA A 239 -4.04 12.30 8.28
CA ALA A 239 -3.77 13.24 7.20
C ALA A 239 -2.29 13.66 7.20
N GLU A 240 -1.65 13.69 6.04
CA GLU A 240 -0.18 13.80 5.92
C GLU A 240 0.41 14.97 6.75
N LYS A 241 -0.20 16.16 6.66
CA LYS A 241 0.27 17.37 7.34
C LYS A 241 0.05 17.29 8.85
N MET A 242 -1.04 16.65 9.28
CA MET A 242 -1.34 16.47 10.70
C MET A 242 -0.42 15.43 11.32
N LEU A 243 -0.14 14.35 10.58
CA LEU A 243 0.80 13.32 10.99
C LEU A 243 2.23 13.87 11.09
N ILE A 244 2.71 14.61 10.08
CA ILE A 244 4.01 15.29 10.12
C ILE A 244 4.11 16.17 11.37
N LYS A 245 3.08 17.00 11.62
CA LYS A 245 3.05 17.87 12.80
C LYS A 245 3.04 17.10 14.13
N ALA A 246 2.29 16.01 14.21
CA ALA A 246 2.23 15.19 15.41
C ALA A 246 3.54 14.41 15.67
N VAL A 247 4.28 14.05 14.62
CA VAL A 247 5.55 13.32 14.74
C VAL A 247 6.71 14.29 15.00
N THR A 248 6.75 15.42 14.30
CA THR A 248 7.92 16.32 14.25
C THR A 248 7.74 17.61 15.06
N GLY A 249 6.49 17.99 15.37
CA GLY A 249 6.17 19.27 15.99
C GLY A 249 6.19 20.48 15.04
N VAL A 250 6.51 20.27 13.75
CA VAL A 250 6.60 21.32 12.72
C VAL A 250 5.25 21.50 12.02
#